data_AF-A0A7S9GQ00-F1
#
_entry.id   AF-A0A7S9GQ00-F1
#
_cell.length_a   1.000
_cell.length_b   1.000
_cell.length_c   1.000
_cell.angle_alpha   90.00
_cell.angle_beta   90.00
_cell.angle_gamma   90.00
#
_symmetry.space_group_name_H-M   'P 1'
#
loop_
_entity.id
_entity.type
_entity.pdbx_description
1 polymer ?
#
loop_
_entity_poly.entity_id
_entity_poly.type
_entity_poly.pdbx_seq_one_letter_code
_entity_poly.pdbx_strand_id
1 'polypeptide(L)'
;MNLHSIVAPIIGAINPLIFVTVRKSVGPVTNPDFTKTPGYATPGGLTASIAGNVLDVTAVASGLLQPGQTLADTSGNLQSNTLITAQLTGTPGGIGTYQVSVAQDVASEAMTTALVVQAQVQALSGRDLRQLEGLNLQGTLKSIYLNGDLAGAVRVSVKGGDLVTLPDGSVWLVTVVPEPWNLTAGWTHAVLTLQDGS
;
A
#
# COMPACT_ATOMS: atom_id res chain seq x y z
N MET A 1 11.94 15.91 -11.69
CA MET A 1 11.15 15.53 -12.88
C MET A 1 11.78 14.29 -13.47
N ASN A 2 11.12 13.13 -13.35
CA ASN A 2 11.59 11.89 -13.97
C ASN A 2 10.82 11.67 -15.29
N LEU A 3 11.46 11.02 -16.28
CA LEU A 3 10.85 10.73 -17.58
C LEU A 3 9.61 9.83 -17.45
N HIS A 4 9.59 8.98 -16.42
CA HIS A 4 8.50 8.05 -16.15
C HIS A 4 7.18 8.79 -15.84
N SER A 5 7.19 9.87 -15.07
CA SER A 5 6.02 10.68 -14.74
C SER A 5 5.49 11.50 -15.93
N ILE A 6 6.37 11.85 -16.88
CA ILE A 6 5.97 12.53 -18.12
C ILE A 6 5.35 11.54 -19.12
N VAL A 7 5.90 10.32 -19.19
CA VAL A 7 5.51 9.31 -20.18
C VAL A 7 4.38 8.40 -19.68
N ALA A 8 4.20 8.28 -18.36
CA ALA A 8 3.12 7.51 -17.72
C ALA A 8 1.72 7.79 -18.29
N PRO A 9 1.26 9.06 -18.50
CA PRO A 9 -0.06 9.31 -19.10
C PRO A 9 -0.17 8.85 -20.56
N ILE A 10 0.93 8.81 -21.31
CA ILE A 10 0.94 8.33 -22.71
C ILE A 10 0.92 6.79 -22.74
N ILE A 11 1.72 6.13 -21.89
CA ILE A 11 1.65 4.66 -21.73
C ILE A 11 0.28 4.25 -21.19
N GLY A 12 -0.32 5.09 -20.34
CA GLY A 12 -1.67 4.93 -19.80
C GLY A 12 -2.77 4.74 -20.85
N ALA A 13 -2.55 5.18 -22.10
CA ALA A 13 -3.47 4.94 -23.21
C ALA A 13 -3.43 3.50 -23.75
N ILE A 14 -2.32 2.80 -23.56
CA ILE A 14 -2.11 1.41 -24.02
C ILE A 14 -2.25 0.43 -22.85
N ASN A 15 -1.75 0.81 -21.67
CA ASN A 15 -1.93 0.09 -20.42
C ASN A 15 -2.45 1.04 -19.33
N PRO A 16 -3.77 1.06 -19.08
CA PRO A 16 -4.39 1.97 -18.13
C PRO A 16 -3.78 1.88 -16.73
N LEU A 17 -3.61 3.04 -16.10
CA LEU A 17 -3.27 3.15 -14.69
C LEU A 17 -4.50 2.71 -13.88
N ILE A 18 -4.40 1.57 -13.19
CA ILE A 18 -5.43 1.09 -12.28
C ILE A 18 -5.05 1.44 -10.84
N PHE A 19 -6.05 1.75 -10.02
CA PHE A 19 -5.82 1.96 -8.59
C PHE A 19 -5.61 0.61 -7.91
N VAL A 20 -4.53 0.48 -7.16
CA VAL A 20 -4.21 -0.71 -6.38
C VAL A 20 -4.00 -0.34 -4.92
N THR A 21 -4.39 -1.24 -4.02
CA THR A 21 -4.19 -1.05 -2.60
C THR A 21 -2.93 -1.79 -2.16
N VAL A 22 -2.00 -1.08 -1.54
CA VAL A 22 -0.73 -1.63 -1.08
C VAL A 22 -0.78 -1.87 0.43
N ARG A 23 -0.41 -3.08 0.85
CA ARG A 23 -0.17 -3.47 2.23
C ARG A 23 1.34 -3.52 2.47
N LYS A 24 1.86 -2.51 3.15
CA LYS A 24 3.30 -2.42 3.45
C LYS A 24 3.67 -3.33 4.62
N SER A 25 4.59 -4.25 4.41
CA SER A 25 5.03 -5.19 5.45
C SER A 25 5.88 -4.47 6.52
N VAL A 26 5.46 -4.56 7.78
CA VAL A 26 6.17 -4.00 8.95
C VAL A 26 6.94 -5.06 9.73
N GLY A 27 6.98 -6.29 9.21
CA GLY A 27 7.54 -7.45 9.89
C GLY A 27 6.50 -8.19 10.74
N PRO A 28 6.89 -9.28 11.41
CA PRO A 28 5.95 -10.18 12.06
C PRO A 28 5.42 -9.62 13.38
N VAL A 29 4.12 -9.75 13.60
CA VAL A 29 3.48 -9.54 14.90
C VAL A 29 3.57 -10.84 15.69
N THR A 30 3.89 -10.72 16.98
CA THR A 30 3.86 -11.86 17.90
C THR A 30 2.51 -11.88 18.57
N ASN A 31 1.72 -12.89 18.28
CA ASN A 31 0.42 -13.07 18.88
C ASN A 31 0.55 -13.55 20.34
N PRO A 32 -0.52 -13.42 21.16
CA PRO A 32 -0.52 -13.91 22.54
C PRO A 32 -0.24 -15.42 22.68
N ASP A 33 -0.42 -16.20 21.62
CA ASP A 33 -0.12 -17.62 21.50
C ASP A 33 1.34 -17.90 21.03
N PHE A 34 2.19 -16.87 21.00
CA PHE A 34 3.57 -16.86 20.48
C PHE A 34 3.72 -17.18 18.98
N THR A 35 2.62 -17.36 18.25
CA THR A 35 2.68 -17.50 16.79
C THR A 35 3.12 -16.18 16.14
N LYS A 36 3.74 -16.29 14.96
CA LYS A 36 4.17 -15.14 14.17
C LYS A 36 3.22 -14.98 12.99
N THR A 37 2.51 -13.86 12.95
CA THR A 37 1.70 -13.47 11.79
C THR A 37 2.36 -12.31 11.06
N PRO A 38 2.26 -12.23 9.72
CA PRO A 38 2.74 -11.07 9.00
C PRO A 38 2.01 -9.80 9.46
N GLY A 39 2.77 -8.80 9.90
CA GLY A 39 2.24 -7.47 10.20
C GLY A 39 2.29 -6.59 8.96
N TYR A 40 1.19 -5.92 8.65
CA TYR A 40 1.14 -4.91 7.61
C TYR A 40 0.76 -3.56 8.22
N ALA A 41 1.42 -2.47 7.77
CA ALA A 41 1.06 -1.10 8.12
C ALA A 41 -0.31 -0.70 7.59
N THR A 42 -0.76 -1.35 6.50
CA THR A 42 -2.04 -1.08 5.83
C THR A 42 -2.72 -2.39 5.44
N PRO A 43 -4.06 -2.50 5.48
CA PRO A 43 -4.99 -1.47 5.91
C PRO A 43 -4.94 -1.25 7.43
N GLY A 44 -4.94 0.01 7.88
CA GLY A 44 -4.94 0.33 9.30
C GLY A 44 -6.35 0.58 9.80
N GLY A 45 -6.83 -0.19 10.78
CA GLY A 45 -8.09 0.07 11.46
C GLY A 45 -7.88 1.08 12.59
N LEU A 46 -8.73 2.10 12.70
CA LEU A 46 -8.61 3.14 13.71
C LEU A 46 -9.98 3.61 14.22
N THR A 47 -9.99 4.30 15.34
CA THR A 47 -11.12 5.09 15.82
C THR A 47 -10.70 6.55 15.86
N ALA A 48 -11.41 7.41 15.13
CA ALA A 48 -11.09 8.82 15.04
C ALA A 48 -12.32 9.69 14.78
N SER A 49 -12.17 10.98 15.05
CA SER A 49 -13.07 12.04 14.59
C SER A 49 -12.32 12.97 13.64
N ILE A 50 -13.06 13.72 12.81
CA ILE A 50 -12.48 14.78 11.97
C ILE A 50 -13.20 16.09 12.30
N ALA A 51 -12.44 17.16 12.50
CA ALA A 51 -12.96 18.51 12.60
C ALA A 51 -12.15 19.43 11.67
N GLY A 52 -12.83 20.03 10.69
CA GLY A 52 -12.15 20.71 9.59
C GLY A 52 -11.10 19.81 8.93
N ASN A 53 -9.82 20.22 8.94
CA ASN A 53 -8.71 19.48 8.32
C ASN A 53 -7.94 18.58 9.30
N VAL A 54 -8.44 18.39 10.53
CA VAL A 54 -7.72 17.65 11.57
C VAL A 54 -8.47 16.36 11.88
N LEU A 55 -7.82 15.23 11.64
CA LEU A 55 -8.21 13.90 12.11
C LEU A 55 -7.60 13.69 13.51
N ASP A 56 -8.45 13.49 14.50
CA ASP A 56 -8.05 13.15 15.87
C ASP A 56 -8.21 11.65 16.10
N VAL A 57 -7.09 10.93 16.19
CA VAL A 57 -7.07 9.48 16.32
C VAL A 57 -6.95 9.10 17.78
N THR A 58 -7.98 8.46 18.31
CA THR A 58 -8.06 8.04 19.72
C THR A 58 -7.66 6.59 19.93
N ALA A 59 -7.76 5.74 18.90
CA ALA A 59 -7.29 4.36 18.95
C ALA A 59 -6.84 3.89 17.56
N VAL A 60 -5.84 3.01 17.53
CA VAL A 60 -5.42 2.28 16.32
C VAL A 60 -5.58 0.79 16.62
N ALA A 61 -6.55 0.16 15.96
CA ALA A 61 -6.85 -1.27 16.11
C ALA A 61 -5.85 -2.15 15.36
N SER A 62 -5.32 -1.66 14.22
CA SER A 62 -4.30 -2.37 13.43
C SER A 62 -3.56 -1.40 12.50
N GLY A 63 -2.38 -1.81 12.03
CA GLY A 63 -1.58 -1.05 11.08
C GLY A 63 -0.88 0.18 11.67
N LEU A 64 -0.27 0.97 10.80
CA LEU A 64 0.37 2.24 11.11
C LEU A 64 -0.20 3.32 10.19
N LEU A 65 -0.48 4.49 10.74
CA LEU A 65 -0.96 5.62 9.97
C LEU A 65 0.20 6.33 9.27
N GLN A 66 0.06 6.58 7.97
CA GLN A 66 1.11 7.19 7.15
C GLN A 66 0.50 8.20 6.18
N PRO A 67 1.20 9.30 5.88
CA PRO A 67 0.81 10.20 4.79
C PRO A 67 0.61 9.44 3.46
N GLY A 68 -0.42 9.81 2.70
CA GLY A 68 -0.83 9.18 1.45
C GLY A 68 -1.89 8.09 1.60
N GLN A 69 -2.26 7.71 2.82
CA GLN A 69 -3.36 6.77 3.05
C GLN A 69 -4.72 7.43 2.83
N THR A 70 -5.63 6.73 2.17
CA THR A 70 -7.04 7.10 2.05
C THR A 70 -7.83 6.55 3.23
N LEU A 71 -8.66 7.38 3.85
CA LEU A 71 -9.61 6.98 4.87
C LEU A 71 -10.91 6.48 4.21
N ALA A 72 -11.48 5.43 4.77
CA ALA A 72 -12.77 4.89 4.39
C ALA A 72 -13.54 4.50 5.65
N ASP A 73 -14.83 4.86 5.70
CA ASP A 73 -15.76 4.47 6.75
C ASP A 73 -16.82 3.49 6.19
N THR A 74 -17.58 2.87 7.10
CA THR A 74 -18.79 2.12 6.73
C THR A 74 -20.05 2.95 6.91
N SER A 75 -19.97 4.06 7.67
CA SER A 75 -21.09 4.92 8.03
C SER A 75 -21.56 5.83 6.89
N GLY A 76 -20.70 6.08 5.88
CA GLY A 76 -20.97 6.99 4.77
C GLY A 76 -20.95 8.48 5.13
N ASN A 77 -20.48 8.82 6.34
CA ASN A 77 -20.35 10.20 6.82
C ASN A 77 -19.04 10.82 6.37
N LEU A 78 -18.02 9.99 6.14
CA LEU A 78 -16.73 10.42 5.62
C LEU A 78 -16.84 10.72 4.12
N GLN A 79 -16.30 11.86 3.70
CA GLN A 79 -16.18 12.16 2.28
C GLN A 79 -15.18 11.22 1.61
N SER A 80 -15.56 10.65 0.46
CA SER A 80 -14.68 9.76 -0.30
C SER A 80 -13.40 10.48 -0.74
N ASN A 81 -12.30 9.73 -0.88
CA ASN A 81 -10.96 10.25 -1.23
C ASN A 81 -10.37 11.22 -0.18
N THR A 82 -10.79 11.14 1.08
CA THR A 82 -10.11 11.83 2.18
C THR A 82 -8.76 11.18 2.42
N LEU A 83 -7.66 11.91 2.22
CA LEU A 83 -6.29 11.43 2.37
C LEU A 83 -5.64 12.00 3.63
N ILE A 84 -4.83 11.20 4.31
CA ILE A 84 -3.92 11.69 5.35
C ILE A 84 -2.74 12.39 4.66
N THR A 85 -2.53 13.67 4.90
CA THR A 85 -1.47 14.46 4.24
C THR A 85 -0.22 14.60 5.11
N ALA A 86 -0.38 14.64 6.44
CA ALA A 86 0.73 14.76 7.38
C ALA A 86 0.31 14.30 8.78
N GLN A 87 1.26 13.84 9.58
CA GLN A 87 1.06 13.70 11.02
C GLN A 87 1.44 15.01 11.71
N LEU A 88 0.60 15.48 12.63
CA LEU A 88 0.82 16.73 13.37
C LEU A 88 1.36 16.47 14.77
N THR A 89 0.84 15.46 15.48
CA THR A 89 1.24 15.12 16.85
C THR A 89 1.15 13.62 17.12
N GLY A 90 1.62 13.20 18.31
CA GLY A 90 1.49 11.83 18.81
C GLY A 90 2.64 10.90 18.42
N THR A 91 2.45 9.61 18.64
CA THR A 91 3.45 8.57 18.29
C THR A 91 3.46 8.40 16.77
N PRO A 92 4.64 8.38 16.10
CA PRO A 92 4.73 8.17 14.66
C PRO A 92 3.90 6.97 14.18
N GLY A 93 2.88 7.24 13.36
CA GLY A 93 1.95 6.25 12.83
C GLY A 93 1.01 5.57 13.83
N GLY A 94 0.82 6.16 15.02
CA GLY A 94 -0.08 5.69 16.06
C GLY A 94 -1.15 6.71 16.45
N ILE A 95 -1.54 6.72 17.73
CA ILE A 95 -2.50 7.67 18.30
C ILE A 95 -1.91 9.09 18.23
N GLY A 96 -2.74 10.06 17.84
CA GLY A 96 -2.35 11.45 17.66
C GLY A 96 -3.23 12.18 16.65
N THR A 97 -2.87 13.43 16.35
CA THR A 97 -3.57 14.23 15.34
C THR A 97 -2.87 14.17 13.99
N TYR A 98 -3.67 14.11 12.93
CA TYR A 98 -3.24 14.05 11.55
C TYR A 98 -3.96 15.11 10.73
N GLN A 99 -3.31 15.61 9.70
CA GLN A 99 -3.93 16.50 8.72
C GLN A 99 -4.56 15.66 7.61
N VAL A 100 -5.80 16.00 7.25
CA VAL A 100 -6.51 15.40 6.11
C VAL A 100 -6.62 16.38 4.94
N SER A 101 -6.77 15.83 3.74
CA SER A 101 -6.83 16.62 2.49
C SER A 101 -8.13 17.40 2.31
N VAL A 102 -9.21 16.97 2.97
CA VAL A 102 -10.54 17.54 2.82
C VAL A 102 -11.08 17.98 4.18
N ALA A 103 -11.54 19.23 4.24
CA ALA A 103 -12.17 19.80 5.43
C ALA A 103 -13.57 19.20 5.62
N GLN A 104 -13.81 18.55 6.76
CA GLN A 104 -15.09 17.94 7.08
C GLN A 104 -15.27 17.80 8.59
N ASP A 105 -16.51 17.61 9.02
CA ASP A 105 -16.85 17.35 10.42
C ASP A 105 -17.47 15.96 10.52
N VAL A 106 -16.70 15.01 11.07
CA VAL A 106 -17.08 13.62 11.26
C VAL A 106 -16.94 13.29 12.74
N ALA A 107 -18.03 12.82 13.35
CA ALA A 107 -18.01 12.40 14.75
C ALA A 107 -17.11 11.18 14.95
N SER A 108 -16.73 10.88 16.20
CA SER A 108 -15.85 9.74 16.49
C SER A 108 -16.48 8.43 16.01
N GLU A 109 -15.81 7.75 15.10
CA GLU A 109 -16.23 6.47 14.53
C GLU A 109 -15.06 5.58 14.17
N ALA A 110 -15.35 4.32 13.83
CA ALA A 110 -14.36 3.38 13.33
C ALA A 110 -14.10 3.66 11.84
N MET A 111 -12.84 3.94 11.50
CA MET A 111 -12.38 4.18 10.13
C MET A 111 -11.30 3.17 9.76
N THR A 112 -11.17 2.93 8.46
CA THR A 112 -10.11 2.11 7.88
C THR A 112 -9.25 2.96 6.97
N THR A 113 -7.94 2.69 6.95
CA THR A 113 -6.99 3.34 6.04
C THR A 113 -6.48 2.34 5.03
N ALA A 114 -6.32 2.79 3.79
CA ALA A 114 -5.69 2.01 2.74
C ALA A 114 -4.67 2.90 2.00
N LEU A 115 -3.48 2.36 1.71
CA LEU A 115 -2.54 3.04 0.82
C LEU A 115 -2.95 2.72 -0.62
N VAL A 116 -3.63 3.66 -1.27
CA VAL A 116 -4.08 3.52 -2.66
C VAL A 116 -3.10 4.25 -3.56
N VAL A 117 -2.51 3.53 -4.51
CA VAL A 117 -1.58 4.09 -5.50
C VAL A 117 -2.00 3.67 -6.90
N GLN A 118 -1.70 4.53 -7.88
CA GLN A 118 -1.90 4.19 -9.28
C GLN A 118 -0.75 3.31 -9.77
N ALA A 119 -1.11 2.20 -10.41
CA ALA A 119 -0.16 1.25 -10.93
C ALA A 119 -0.54 0.76 -12.33
N GLN A 120 0.46 0.46 -13.12
CA GLN A 120 0.34 -0.21 -14.40
C GLN A 120 0.66 -1.69 -14.21
N VAL A 121 -0.34 -2.55 -14.38
CA VAL A 121 -0.17 -4.00 -14.27
C VAL A 121 -0.04 -4.58 -15.66
N GLN A 122 0.95 -5.44 -15.86
CA GLN A 122 1.24 -6.09 -17.15
C GLN A 122 1.49 -7.58 -16.96
N ALA A 123 1.28 -8.34 -18.04
CA ALA A 123 1.79 -9.70 -18.13
C ALA A 123 3.32 -9.67 -18.20
N LEU A 124 3.97 -10.69 -17.65
CA LEU A 124 5.42 -10.86 -17.79
C LEU A 124 5.78 -11.23 -19.23
N SER A 125 6.88 -10.67 -19.73
CA SER A 125 7.38 -11.03 -21.06
C SER A 125 8.12 -12.38 -21.03
N GLY A 126 8.26 -13.04 -22.19
CA GLY A 126 8.96 -14.32 -22.29
C GLY A 126 10.46 -14.28 -21.89
N ARG A 127 11.09 -13.10 -21.84
CA ARG A 127 12.45 -12.94 -21.32
C ARG A 127 12.46 -12.89 -19.80
N ASP A 128 11.52 -12.18 -19.20
CA ASP A 128 11.36 -12.09 -17.75
C ASP A 128 10.97 -13.45 -17.17
N LEU A 129 10.10 -14.18 -17.86
CA LEU A 129 9.75 -15.56 -17.50
C LEU A 129 10.99 -16.46 -17.43
N ARG A 130 11.92 -16.40 -18.39
CA ARG A 130 13.17 -17.18 -18.34
C ARG A 130 14.06 -16.79 -17.17
N GLN A 131 14.11 -15.51 -16.81
CA GLN A 131 14.89 -15.06 -15.65
C GLN A 131 14.25 -15.53 -14.33
N LEU A 132 12.92 -15.56 -14.26
CA LEU A 132 12.16 -16.05 -13.10
C LEU A 132 12.21 -17.58 -12.98
N GLU A 133 12.23 -18.30 -14.11
CA GLU A 133 12.50 -19.75 -14.16
C GLU A 133 13.89 -20.08 -13.62
N GLY A 134 14.90 -19.25 -13.94
CA GLY A 134 16.24 -19.36 -13.36
C GLY A 134 16.28 -19.12 -11.84
N LEU A 135 15.30 -18.39 -11.31
CA LEU A 135 15.08 -18.19 -9.87
C LEU A 135 14.18 -19.28 -9.24
N ASN A 136 13.74 -20.27 -10.04
CA ASN A 136 12.79 -21.33 -9.66
C ASN A 136 11.50 -20.79 -9.04
N LEU A 137 11.02 -19.64 -9.52
CA LEU A 137 9.78 -19.05 -9.02
C LEU A 137 8.57 -19.70 -9.72
N GLN A 138 7.64 -20.23 -8.92
CA GLN A 138 6.44 -20.92 -9.38
C GLN A 138 5.19 -20.12 -8.99
N GLY A 139 4.13 -20.20 -9.80
CA GLY A 139 2.84 -19.55 -9.53
C GLY A 139 2.35 -18.66 -10.69
N THR A 140 1.17 -18.05 -10.53
CA THR A 140 0.71 -17.03 -11.48
C THR A 140 1.45 -15.73 -11.16
N LEU A 141 2.23 -15.25 -12.11
CA LEU A 141 3.08 -14.07 -11.94
C LEU A 141 2.55 -12.89 -12.78
N LYS A 142 2.66 -11.68 -12.25
CA LYS A 142 2.38 -10.42 -12.96
C LYS A 142 3.49 -9.42 -12.70
N SER A 143 3.69 -8.50 -13.64
CA SER A 143 4.55 -7.35 -13.46
C SER A 143 3.72 -6.13 -13.09
N ILE A 144 4.21 -5.31 -12.16
CA ILE A 144 3.60 -4.05 -11.76
C ILE A 144 4.62 -2.92 -11.78
N TYR A 145 4.21 -1.78 -12.33
CA TYR A 145 4.92 -0.51 -12.24
C TYR A 145 4.06 0.45 -11.45
N LEU A 146 4.60 1.03 -10.37
CA LEU A 146 3.88 2.03 -9.59
C LEU A 146 4.76 3.17 -9.14
N ASN A 147 4.15 4.32 -8.87
CA ASN A 147 4.82 5.44 -8.24
C ASN A 147 4.74 5.26 -6.72
N GLY A 148 5.88 5.09 -6.07
CA GLY A 148 5.98 4.73 -4.66
C GLY A 148 6.98 3.62 -4.44
N ASP A 149 7.16 3.25 -3.18
CA ASP A 149 8.01 2.15 -2.79
C ASP A 149 7.26 0.82 -2.85
N LEU A 150 7.90 -0.27 -3.27
CA LEU A 150 7.48 -1.66 -3.04
C LEU A 150 8.70 -2.47 -2.62
N ALA A 151 8.55 -3.25 -1.54
CA ALA A 151 9.60 -4.07 -0.97
C ALA A 151 9.29 -5.55 -1.10
N GLY A 152 10.18 -6.29 -1.77
CA GLY A 152 10.18 -7.75 -1.76
C GLY A 152 10.62 -8.31 -0.41
N ALA A 153 10.33 -9.58 -0.16
CA ALA A 153 10.62 -10.20 1.13
C ALA A 153 12.13 -10.35 1.37
N VAL A 154 12.67 -9.68 2.38
CA VAL A 154 14.08 -9.81 2.82
C VAL A 154 14.13 -10.70 4.06
N ARG A 155 14.64 -11.93 3.90
CA ARG A 155 14.65 -12.97 4.96
C ARG A 155 15.44 -12.55 6.21
N VAL A 156 16.58 -11.87 6.04
CA VAL A 156 17.46 -11.48 7.15
C VAL A 156 16.87 -10.34 7.98
N SER A 157 16.27 -9.35 7.32
CA SER A 157 15.62 -8.22 8.00
C SER A 157 14.22 -8.53 8.48
N VAL A 158 13.66 -9.70 8.12
CA VAL A 158 12.29 -10.13 8.39
C VAL A 158 11.27 -9.03 8.06
N LYS A 159 11.53 -8.32 6.97
CA LYS A 159 10.77 -7.16 6.47
C LYS A 159 10.57 -7.29 4.96
N GLY A 160 9.58 -6.58 4.43
CA GLY A 160 9.17 -6.69 3.03
C GLY A 160 8.23 -7.87 2.78
N GLY A 161 7.95 -8.15 1.50
CA GLY A 161 6.84 -9.02 1.14
C GLY A 161 5.54 -8.24 1.20
N ASP A 162 5.57 -7.04 0.63
CA ASP A 162 4.39 -6.19 0.52
C ASP A 162 3.30 -6.94 -0.28
N LEU A 163 2.05 -6.73 0.11
CA LEU A 163 0.92 -7.25 -0.65
C LEU A 163 0.31 -6.13 -1.48
N VAL A 164 -0.09 -6.46 -2.70
CA VAL A 164 -0.84 -5.58 -3.58
C VAL A 164 -2.20 -6.21 -3.83
N THR A 165 -3.27 -5.49 -3.53
CA THR A 165 -4.64 -5.88 -3.85
C THR A 165 -5.07 -5.15 -5.11
N LEU A 166 -5.45 -5.91 -6.14
CA LEU A 166 -5.97 -5.37 -7.40
C LEU A 166 -7.48 -5.05 -7.26
N PRO A 167 -8.07 -4.27 -8.20
CA PRO A 167 -9.51 -3.93 -8.17
C PRO A 167 -10.46 -5.12 -8.20
N ASP A 168 -10.00 -6.28 -8.69
CA ASP A 168 -10.76 -7.54 -8.70
C ASP A 168 -10.78 -8.24 -7.32
N GLY A 169 -10.12 -7.66 -6.31
CA GLY A 169 -9.99 -8.21 -4.96
C GLY A 169 -8.86 -9.24 -4.80
N SER A 170 -8.14 -9.58 -5.89
CA SER A 170 -7.04 -10.53 -5.82
C SER A 170 -5.84 -9.96 -5.09
N VAL A 171 -5.25 -10.76 -4.19
CA VAL A 171 -4.10 -10.38 -3.36
C VAL A 171 -2.82 -10.99 -3.94
N TRP A 172 -1.81 -10.16 -4.11
CA TRP A 172 -0.55 -10.53 -4.74
C TRP A 172 0.65 -10.17 -3.86
N LEU A 173 1.60 -11.08 -3.72
CA LEU A 173 2.84 -10.86 -2.99
C LEU A 173 3.92 -10.27 -3.88
N VAL A 174 4.53 -9.16 -3.45
CA VAL A 174 5.77 -8.63 -4.04
C VAL A 174 6.90 -9.61 -3.77
N THR A 175 7.32 -10.30 -4.81
CA THR A 175 8.28 -11.40 -4.71
C THR A 175 9.68 -10.95 -5.09
N VAL A 176 9.79 -10.23 -6.21
CA VAL A 176 11.05 -9.66 -6.70
C VAL A 176 10.81 -8.19 -7.03
N VAL A 177 11.79 -7.34 -6.74
CA VAL A 177 11.78 -5.92 -7.10
C VAL A 177 12.99 -5.67 -8.01
N PRO A 178 12.85 -5.88 -9.34
CA PRO A 178 13.96 -5.70 -10.26
C PRO A 178 14.46 -4.26 -10.31
N GLU A 179 13.56 -3.28 -10.14
CA GLU A 179 13.90 -1.86 -10.29
C GLU A 179 13.39 -1.02 -9.09
N PRO A 180 14.16 -0.93 -7.99
CA PRO A 180 13.81 -0.12 -6.83
C PRO A 180 14.25 1.34 -7.02
N TRP A 181 13.70 2.03 -8.02
CA TRP A 181 14.04 3.45 -8.27
C TRP A 181 13.26 4.43 -7.39
N ASN A 182 12.62 3.99 -6.31
CA ASN A 182 11.82 4.84 -5.42
C ASN A 182 12.64 6.01 -4.83
N LEU A 183 13.89 5.77 -4.44
CA LEU A 183 14.76 6.76 -3.80
C LEU A 183 15.32 7.80 -4.78
N THR A 184 15.41 7.47 -6.07
CA THR A 184 16.07 8.29 -7.09
C THR A 184 15.11 8.88 -8.11
N ALA A 185 14.09 8.12 -8.49
CA ALA A 185 13.08 8.52 -9.47
C ALA A 185 11.64 8.40 -8.94
N GLY A 186 11.39 7.84 -7.75
CA GLY A 186 10.05 7.80 -7.15
C GLY A 186 9.12 6.70 -7.69
N TRP A 187 9.64 5.76 -8.47
CA TRP A 187 8.85 4.63 -9.03
C TRP A 187 9.53 3.29 -8.77
N THR A 188 8.74 2.23 -8.76
CA THR A 188 9.21 0.86 -8.56
C THR A 188 8.59 -0.09 -9.58
N HIS A 189 9.43 -0.95 -10.16
CA HIS A 189 9.02 -2.16 -10.87
C HIS A 189 9.11 -3.36 -9.95
N ALA A 190 8.02 -4.13 -9.87
CA ALA A 190 7.98 -5.34 -9.08
C ALA A 190 7.33 -6.50 -9.84
N VAL A 191 7.73 -7.71 -9.48
CA VAL A 191 7.10 -8.97 -9.88
C VAL A 191 6.27 -9.48 -8.72
N LEU A 192 5.01 -9.72 -9.03
CA LEU A 192 3.96 -10.13 -8.11
C LEU A 192 3.63 -11.61 -8.32
N THR A 193 3.40 -12.34 -7.22
CA THR A 193 2.89 -13.72 -7.24
C THR A 193 1.50 -13.75 -6.60
N LEU A 194 0.53 -14.38 -7.27
CA LEU A 194 -0.84 -14.51 -6.75
C LEU A 194 -0.85 -15.33 -5.45
N GLN A 195 -1.56 -14.86 -4.42
CA GLN A 195 -1.69 -15.55 -3.13
C GLN A 195 -3.11 -16.02 -2.79
N ASP A 196 -4.13 -15.52 -3.49
CA ASP A 196 -5.57 -15.87 -3.35
C ASP A 196 -6.16 -16.08 -1.93
N GLY A 197 -5.64 -15.38 -0.92
CA GLY A 197 -6.43 -14.99 0.26
C GLY A 197 -5.81 -15.24 1.62
N SER A 198 -5.13 -14.22 2.15
CA SER A 198 -5.42 -13.57 3.44
C SER A 198 -4.54 -12.32 3.61
#